data_AF-K1HES9-F1
#
_entry.id   AF-K1HES9-F1
#
_cell.length_a   1.000
_cell.length_b   1.000
_cell.length_c   1.000
_cell.angle_alpha   90.00
_cell.angle_beta   90.00
_cell.angle_gamma   90.00
#
_symmetry.space_group_name_H-M   'P 1'
#
loop_
_entity.id
_entity.type
_entity.pdbx_description
1 polymer ?
#
loop_
_entity_poly.entity_id
_entity_poly.type
_entity_poly.pdbx_seq_one_letter_code
_entity_poly.pdbx_strand_id
1 'polypeptide(L)'
;MFTKRNIYEYDIHKANISCLLEMGEISQEQYDMLKDIPKDERSKFVAAFEKLEKDTAEDYRKYVAIALEKFKALNDIKEKDIIEIAFDAIWLDKEVSNLQVTENIRFICKRKASSILEIKKVKFYFNSADNTFFQRGLGQKESPWFEIIKEYMRLSELEDNKSLTEFINDFKEKYINKALDEEFYKRLIPKMDNLKIIEILS
;
A
#
# COMPACT_ATOMS: atom_id res chain seq x y z
N MET A 1 -16.28 -0.17 -3.77
CA MET A 1 -16.41 -0.70 -5.14
C MET A 1 -15.30 -1.72 -5.35
N PHE A 2 -15.66 -2.94 -5.74
CA PHE A 2 -14.71 -3.98 -6.11
C PHE A 2 -14.31 -3.83 -7.58
N THR A 3 -13.03 -3.98 -7.87
CA THR A 3 -12.49 -3.92 -9.23
C THR A 3 -11.44 -4.99 -9.39
N LYS A 4 -11.65 -5.90 -10.35
CA LYS A 4 -10.63 -6.88 -10.79
C LYS A 4 -9.67 -6.20 -11.75
N ARG A 5 -8.41 -6.07 -11.34
CA ARG A 5 -7.37 -5.35 -12.07
C ARG A 5 -6.00 -5.73 -11.52
N ASN A 6 -5.01 -5.91 -12.39
CA ASN A 6 -3.63 -6.07 -11.94
C ASN A 6 -3.12 -4.73 -11.38
N ILE A 7 -2.48 -4.78 -10.21
CA ILE A 7 -2.02 -3.62 -9.46
C ILE A 7 -0.61 -3.90 -8.96
N TYR A 8 0.27 -2.92 -9.12
CA TYR A 8 1.67 -3.03 -8.77
C TYR A 8 2.07 -1.84 -7.89
N GLU A 9 2.53 -2.10 -6.66
CA GLU A 9 3.10 -1.10 -5.76
C GLU A 9 4.60 -0.98 -6.04
N TYR A 10 5.03 0.19 -6.50
CA TYR A 10 6.44 0.53 -6.69
C TYR A 10 6.88 1.57 -5.67
N ASP A 11 7.84 1.22 -4.83
CA ASP A 11 8.43 2.12 -3.82
C ASP A 11 9.88 2.45 -4.19
N ILE A 12 10.33 3.66 -3.84
CA ILE A 12 11.76 3.97 -3.83
C ILE A 12 12.47 3.09 -2.79
N HIS A 13 13.45 2.31 -3.23
CA HIS A 13 14.23 1.46 -2.34
C HIS A 13 15.04 2.31 -1.35
N LYS A 14 14.75 2.14 -0.06
CA LYS A 14 15.41 2.89 1.03
C LYS A 14 15.35 4.41 0.81
N ALA A 15 14.18 4.92 0.38
CA ALA A 15 13.93 6.31 -0.03
C ALA A 15 14.67 7.37 0.80
N ASN A 16 14.57 7.29 2.13
CA ASN A 16 15.18 8.26 3.03
C ASN A 16 16.68 8.47 2.79
N ILE A 17 17.47 7.40 2.70
CA ILE A 17 18.94 7.51 2.54
C ILE A 17 19.36 7.55 1.07
N SER A 18 18.62 6.91 0.16
CA SER A 18 18.93 6.94 -1.27
C SER A 18 18.74 8.35 -1.85
N CYS A 19 17.70 9.07 -1.42
CA CYS A 19 17.50 10.47 -1.81
C CYS A 19 18.57 11.39 -1.23
N LEU A 20 18.95 11.23 0.05
CA LEU A 20 20.03 12.03 0.64
C LEU A 20 21.37 11.82 -0.08
N LEU A 21 21.70 10.56 -0.43
CA LEU A 21 22.92 10.25 -1.19
C LEU A 21 22.89 10.90 -2.57
N GLU A 22 21.77 10.79 -3.27
CA GLU A 22 21.58 11.38 -4.60
C GLU A 22 21.68 12.92 -4.59
N MET A 23 21.30 13.55 -3.48
CA MET A 23 21.41 15.00 -3.27
C MET A 23 22.81 15.43 -2.82
N GLY A 24 23.71 14.48 -2.50
CA GLY A 24 25.04 14.77 -1.97
C GLY A 24 25.06 15.15 -0.48
N GLU A 25 23.93 14.96 0.23
CA GLU A 25 23.79 15.27 1.66
C GLU A 25 24.47 14.23 2.56
N ILE A 26 24.61 13.01 2.06
CA ILE A 26 25.40 11.96 2.70
C ILE A 26 26.38 11.35 1.69
N SER A 27 27.52 10.88 2.19
CA SER A 27 28.50 10.16 1.40
C SER A 27 28.07 8.71 1.13
N GLN A 28 28.71 8.07 0.15
CA GLN A 28 28.54 6.64 -0.11
C GLN A 28 28.89 5.79 1.13
N GLU A 29 29.91 6.18 1.89
CA GLU A 29 30.29 5.49 3.13
C GLU A 29 29.16 5.56 4.17
N GLN A 30 28.55 6.73 4.35
CA GLN A 30 27.40 6.89 5.24
C GLN A 30 26.20 6.07 4.76
N TYR A 31 25.93 6.03 3.45
CA TYR A 31 24.90 5.17 2.90
C TYR A 31 25.16 3.70 3.21
N ASP A 32 26.39 3.22 3.01
CA ASP A 32 26.76 1.83 3.24
C ASP A 32 26.65 1.41 4.71
N MET A 33 26.91 2.33 5.65
CA MET A 33 26.65 2.11 7.07
C MET A 33 25.16 2.01 7.39
N LEU A 34 24.33 2.81 6.72
CA LEU A 34 22.89 2.92 7.01
C LEU A 34 22.05 1.87 6.29
N LYS A 35 22.48 1.38 5.12
CA LYS A 35 21.62 0.61 4.21
C LYS A 35 21.09 -0.70 4.82
N ASP A 36 21.83 -1.29 5.76
CA ASP A 36 21.46 -2.57 6.39
C ASP A 36 20.77 -2.37 7.76
N ILE A 37 20.63 -1.13 8.20
CA ILE A 37 19.93 -0.78 9.44
C ILE A 37 18.40 -0.91 9.23
N PRO A 38 17.66 -1.43 10.24
CA PRO A 38 16.19 -1.47 10.21
C PRO A 38 15.55 -0.12 9.89
N LYS A 39 14.42 -0.14 9.18
CA LYS A 39 13.75 1.09 8.69
C LYS A 39 13.48 2.11 9.80
N ASP A 40 13.03 1.64 10.96
CA ASP A 40 12.68 2.53 12.08
C ASP A 40 13.92 3.22 12.66
N GLU A 41 15.04 2.49 12.78
CA GLU A 41 16.31 3.04 13.23
C GLU A 41 16.92 4.01 12.20
N ARG A 42 16.86 3.68 10.91
CA ARG A 42 17.25 4.63 9.86
C ARG A 42 16.41 5.91 9.89
N SER A 43 15.12 5.79 10.20
CA SER A 43 14.22 6.95 10.25
C SER A 43 14.56 7.87 11.42
N LYS A 44 14.95 7.30 12.57
CA LYS A 44 15.46 8.07 13.72
C LYS A 44 16.77 8.78 13.37
N PHE A 45 17.69 8.10 12.70
CA PHE A 45 18.94 8.71 12.24
C PHE A 45 18.68 9.91 11.32
N VAL A 46 17.86 9.72 10.27
CA VAL A 46 17.54 10.79 9.32
C VAL A 46 16.87 11.97 10.02
N ALA A 47 15.94 11.72 10.94
CA ALA A 47 15.30 12.79 11.72
C ALA A 47 16.30 13.56 12.62
N ALA A 48 17.29 12.88 13.18
CA ALA A 48 18.36 13.52 13.95
C ALA A 48 19.29 14.33 13.05
N PHE A 49 19.67 13.79 11.89
CA PHE A 49 20.47 14.45 10.87
C PHE A 49 19.81 15.73 10.37
N GLU A 50 18.54 15.67 9.93
CA GLU A 50 17.74 16.83 9.49
C GLU A 50 17.64 17.91 10.58
N LYS A 51 17.64 17.52 11.86
CA LYS A 51 17.58 18.47 12.97
C LYS A 51 18.91 19.17 13.23
N LEU A 52 20.03 18.47 13.02
CA LEU A 52 21.38 19.00 13.22
C LEU A 52 21.79 19.91 12.06
N GLU A 53 21.50 19.49 10.83
CA GLU A 53 21.84 20.19 9.59
C GLU A 53 20.71 21.12 9.11
N LYS A 54 19.92 21.67 10.03
CA LYS A 54 18.67 22.37 9.71
C LYS A 54 18.83 23.56 8.76
N ASP A 55 20.02 24.15 8.70
CA ASP A 55 20.35 25.31 7.88
C ASP A 55 21.06 24.95 6.56
N THR A 56 21.45 23.69 6.38
CA THR A 56 22.33 23.21 5.30
C THR A 56 21.70 22.06 4.51
N ALA A 57 21.05 21.12 5.18
CA ALA A 57 20.51 19.92 4.54
C ALA A 57 19.19 20.21 3.83
N GLU A 58 19.11 19.79 2.56
CA GLU A 58 17.87 19.80 1.83
C GLU A 58 16.89 18.70 2.29
N ASP A 59 15.60 19.02 2.29
CA ASP A 59 14.53 18.06 2.60
C ASP A 59 14.44 16.98 1.50
N TYR A 60 14.89 15.75 1.81
CA TYR A 60 14.88 14.62 0.87
C TYR A 60 13.49 14.33 0.28
N ARG A 61 12.41 14.74 0.97
CA ARG A 61 11.02 14.58 0.50
C ARG A 61 10.78 15.37 -0.79
N LYS A 62 11.52 16.46 -1.04
CA LYS A 62 11.51 17.18 -2.32
C LYS A 62 12.06 16.32 -3.44
N TYR A 63 13.14 15.59 -3.18
CA TYR A 63 13.72 14.70 -4.18
C TYR A 63 12.86 13.46 -4.44
N VAL A 64 12.09 12.98 -3.47
CA VAL A 64 11.09 11.91 -3.69
C VAL A 64 10.13 12.26 -4.84
N ALA A 65 9.63 13.50 -4.88
CA ALA A 65 8.76 13.96 -5.96
C ALA A 65 9.49 13.96 -7.32
N ILE A 66 10.75 14.43 -7.35
CA ILE A 66 11.58 14.40 -8.56
C ILE A 66 11.82 12.96 -9.04
N ALA A 67 12.13 12.05 -8.12
CA ALA A 67 12.35 10.64 -8.42
C ALA A 67 11.10 9.98 -9.01
N LEU A 68 9.91 10.29 -8.48
CA LEU A 68 8.64 9.81 -9.03
C LEU A 68 8.39 10.32 -10.45
N GLU A 69 8.63 11.61 -10.72
CA GLU A 69 8.46 12.16 -12.08
C GLU A 69 9.46 11.55 -13.07
N LYS A 70 10.71 11.37 -12.67
CA LYS A 70 11.71 10.65 -13.49
C LYS A 70 11.29 9.20 -13.75
N PHE A 71 10.78 8.50 -12.73
CA PHE A 71 10.28 7.12 -12.87
C PHE A 71 9.10 7.01 -13.84
N LYS A 72 8.16 7.96 -13.76
CA LYS A 72 7.02 8.07 -14.69
C LYS A 72 7.49 8.26 -16.13
N ALA A 73 8.37 9.23 -16.35
CA ALA A 73 8.91 9.52 -17.68
C ALA A 73 9.68 8.32 -18.27
N LEU A 74 10.51 7.67 -17.45
CA LEU A 74 11.34 6.53 -17.86
C LEU A 74 10.52 5.28 -18.29
N ASN A 75 9.28 5.15 -17.80
CA ASN A 75 8.43 3.99 -18.06
C ASN A 75 7.18 4.30 -18.91
N ASP A 76 7.10 5.52 -19.50
CA ASP A 76 5.90 6.02 -20.20
C ASP A 76 4.62 5.77 -19.38
N ILE A 77 4.65 6.16 -18.09
CA ILE A 77 3.50 6.06 -17.18
C ILE A 77 2.61 7.28 -17.41
N LYS A 78 1.35 7.03 -17.76
CA LYS A 78 0.33 8.06 -17.98
C LYS A 78 -0.56 8.15 -16.76
N GLU A 79 -1.24 9.28 -16.57
CA GLU A 79 -2.12 9.49 -15.41
C GLU A 79 -3.20 8.40 -15.29
N LYS A 80 -3.71 7.92 -16.43
CA LYS A 80 -4.69 6.82 -16.47
C LYS A 80 -4.15 5.48 -15.96
N ASP A 81 -2.83 5.30 -15.96
CA ASP A 81 -2.15 4.09 -15.49
C ASP A 81 -1.95 4.13 -13.97
N ILE A 82 -2.12 5.31 -13.35
CA ILE A 82 -1.88 5.56 -11.93
C ILE A 82 -3.16 5.31 -11.14
N ILE A 83 -3.08 4.41 -10.18
CA ILE A 83 -4.17 4.13 -9.23
C ILE A 83 -4.07 5.07 -8.03
N GLU A 84 -2.85 5.27 -7.51
CA GLU A 84 -2.57 6.26 -6.48
C GLU A 84 -1.07 6.51 -6.33
N ILE A 85 -0.74 7.67 -5.74
CA ILE A 85 0.61 7.98 -5.24
C ILE A 85 0.49 8.25 -3.74
N ALA A 86 1.36 7.63 -2.95
CA ALA A 86 1.46 7.87 -1.51
C ALA A 86 2.93 8.02 -1.11
N PHE A 87 3.35 9.27 -0.93
CA PHE A 87 4.73 9.64 -0.57
C PHE A 87 5.78 9.11 -1.55
N ASP A 88 6.52 8.06 -1.20
CA ASP A 88 7.61 7.43 -1.97
C ASP A 88 7.14 6.24 -2.82
N ALA A 89 5.83 5.98 -2.84
CA ALA A 89 5.20 4.84 -3.45
C ALA A 89 4.19 5.25 -4.53
N ILE A 90 4.14 4.49 -5.62
CA ILE A 90 3.17 4.63 -6.72
C ILE A 90 2.53 3.28 -7.02
N TRP A 91 1.19 3.26 -7.11
CA TRP A 91 0.40 2.10 -7.51
C TRP A 91 -0.01 2.26 -8.96
N LEU A 92 0.35 1.26 -9.76
CA LEU A 92 0.10 1.25 -11.20
C LEU A 92 -0.79 0.08 -11.58
N ASP A 93 -1.61 0.27 -12.60
CA ASP A 93 -2.35 -0.82 -13.27
C ASP A 93 -1.56 -1.53 -14.38
N LYS A 94 -0.29 -1.14 -14.53
CA LYS A 94 0.65 -1.57 -15.56
C LYS A 94 1.95 -1.99 -14.90
N GLU A 95 2.46 -3.15 -15.29
CA GLU A 95 3.79 -3.60 -14.89
C GLU A 95 4.87 -2.83 -15.68
N VAL A 96 5.92 -2.42 -14.97
CA VAL A 96 7.04 -1.66 -15.54
C VAL A 96 8.38 -2.31 -15.22
N SER A 97 9.35 -2.13 -16.12
CA SER A 97 10.65 -2.81 -16.07
C SER A 97 11.84 -1.88 -15.78
N ASN A 98 11.75 -0.58 -16.08
CA ASN A 98 12.85 0.35 -15.85
C ASN A 98 12.82 0.85 -14.41
N LEU A 99 13.44 0.08 -13.52
CA LEU A 99 13.43 0.32 -12.08
C LEU A 99 14.59 1.20 -11.59
N GLN A 100 15.70 1.25 -12.31
CA GLN A 100 16.84 2.11 -11.98
C GLN A 100 16.63 3.49 -12.62
N VAL A 101 16.40 4.52 -11.81
CA VAL A 101 16.05 5.88 -12.28
C VAL A 101 17.28 6.78 -12.37
N THR A 102 18.20 6.66 -11.41
CA THR A 102 19.51 7.30 -11.41
C THR A 102 20.55 6.29 -10.94
N GLU A 103 21.79 6.69 -10.68
CA GLU A 103 22.79 5.81 -10.07
C GLU A 103 22.35 5.36 -8.66
N ASN A 104 21.80 6.27 -7.85
CA ASN A 104 21.47 5.99 -6.44
C ASN A 104 19.97 5.70 -6.21
N ILE A 105 19.10 6.02 -7.17
CA ILE A 105 17.65 5.87 -7.03
C ILE A 105 17.15 4.68 -7.84
N ARG A 106 16.63 3.71 -7.11
CA ARG A 106 15.99 2.51 -7.66
C ARG A 106 14.61 2.32 -7.05
N PHE A 107 13.63 1.99 -7.89
CA PHE A 107 12.33 1.51 -7.47
C PHE A 107 12.33 -0.02 -7.30
N ILE A 108 11.47 -0.53 -6.42
CA ILE A 108 11.21 -1.96 -6.27
C ILE A 108 9.71 -2.23 -6.41
N CYS A 109 9.34 -3.29 -7.13
CA CYS A 109 7.98 -3.81 -7.07
C CYS A 109 7.81 -4.50 -5.72
N LYS A 110 7.16 -3.81 -4.78
CA LYS A 110 7.06 -4.25 -3.40
C LYS A 110 5.88 -5.17 -3.16
N ARG A 111 4.75 -4.89 -3.82
CA ARG A 111 3.54 -5.72 -3.74
C ARG A 111 2.86 -5.80 -5.11
N LYS A 112 2.12 -6.90 -5.29
CA LYS A 112 1.23 -7.12 -6.44
C LYS A 112 -0.16 -7.46 -5.91
N ALA A 113 -1.18 -7.09 -6.67
CA ALA A 113 -2.57 -7.46 -6.43
C ALA A 113 -3.28 -7.70 -7.77
N SER A 114 -4.29 -8.56 -7.75
CA SER A 114 -5.17 -8.89 -8.88
C SER A 114 -6.56 -8.25 -8.75
N SER A 115 -6.87 -7.68 -7.58
CA SER A 115 -8.06 -6.85 -7.37
C SER A 115 -7.91 -5.87 -6.21
N ILE A 116 -8.82 -4.89 -6.21
CA ILE A 116 -8.97 -3.90 -5.16
C ILE A 116 -10.44 -3.75 -4.75
N LEU A 117 -10.68 -3.61 -3.45
CA LEU A 117 -11.96 -3.19 -2.89
C LEU A 117 -11.78 -1.86 -2.17
N GLU A 118 -12.51 -0.84 -2.62
CA GLU A 118 -12.45 0.50 -2.05
C GLU A 118 -13.69 0.79 -1.19
N ILE A 119 -13.47 1.10 0.10
CA ILE A 119 -14.52 1.50 1.04
C ILE A 119 -14.10 2.83 1.68
N LYS A 120 -14.72 3.93 1.22
CA LYS A 120 -14.30 5.31 1.54
C LYS A 120 -12.82 5.52 1.21
N LYS A 121 -11.99 5.84 2.21
CA LYS A 121 -10.54 6.05 2.07
C LYS A 121 -9.72 4.78 2.30
N VAL A 122 -10.38 3.68 2.66
CA VAL A 122 -9.73 2.40 2.91
C VAL A 122 -9.72 1.60 1.62
N LYS A 123 -8.55 1.05 1.30
CA LYS A 123 -8.33 0.20 0.13
C LYS A 123 -7.88 -1.17 0.61
N PHE A 124 -8.55 -2.21 0.16
CA PHE A 124 -8.18 -3.59 0.38
C PHE A 124 -7.68 -4.17 -0.92
N TYR A 125 -6.57 -4.88 -0.87
CA TYR A 125 -5.89 -5.44 -2.04
C TYR A 125 -5.78 -6.94 -1.85
N PHE A 126 -6.05 -7.68 -2.92
CA PHE A 126 -5.97 -9.14 -2.93
C PHE A 126 -5.17 -9.60 -4.15
N ASN A 127 -4.39 -10.66 -3.99
CA ASN A 127 -3.67 -11.33 -5.08
C ASN A 127 -4.06 -12.81 -5.12
N SER A 128 -4.76 -13.23 -6.18
CA SER A 128 -5.19 -14.62 -6.35
C SER A 128 -4.05 -15.58 -6.67
N ALA A 129 -2.91 -15.10 -7.18
CA ALA A 129 -1.79 -15.97 -7.53
C ALA A 129 -1.12 -16.59 -6.30
N ASP A 130 -1.05 -15.85 -5.19
CA ASP A 130 -0.38 -16.27 -3.95
C ASP A 130 -1.27 -16.17 -2.71
N ASN A 131 -2.55 -15.83 -2.90
CA ASN A 131 -3.55 -15.65 -1.83
C ASN A 131 -3.15 -14.59 -0.79
N THR A 132 -2.34 -13.60 -1.17
CA THR A 132 -1.96 -12.49 -0.29
C THR A 132 -3.03 -11.41 -0.24
N PHE A 133 -3.11 -10.74 0.91
CA PHE A 133 -4.07 -9.69 1.21
C PHE A 133 -3.40 -8.59 2.02
N PHE A 134 -3.70 -7.33 1.70
CA PHE A 134 -3.25 -6.19 2.51
C PHE A 134 -4.23 -5.03 2.42
N GLN A 135 -4.15 -4.10 3.38
CA GLN A 135 -4.97 -2.89 3.40
C GLN A 135 -4.13 -1.63 3.48
N ARG A 136 -4.72 -0.54 3.03
CA ARG A 136 -4.24 0.82 3.25
C ARG A 136 -5.39 1.67 3.80
N GLY A 137 -5.06 2.53 4.77
CA GLY A 137 -5.99 3.49 5.37
C GLY A 137 -6.48 3.14 6.77
N LEU A 138 -6.12 1.97 7.32
CA LEU A 138 -6.44 1.57 8.71
C LEU A 138 -5.24 1.55 9.66
N GLY A 139 -4.03 1.88 9.20
CA GLY A 139 -2.80 1.80 10.00
C GLY A 139 -2.36 0.35 10.25
N GLN A 140 -1.65 0.09 11.35
CA GLN A 140 -1.24 -1.27 11.77
C GLN A 140 -2.36 -1.99 12.53
N LYS A 141 -3.57 -1.94 11.98
CA LYS A 141 -4.74 -2.58 12.59
C LYS A 141 -4.86 -4.01 12.11
N GLU A 142 -5.07 -4.94 13.03
CA GLU A 142 -5.52 -6.30 12.77
C GLU A 142 -7.03 -6.42 13.03
N SER A 143 -7.72 -7.23 12.25
CA SER A 143 -9.16 -7.43 12.41
C SER A 143 -9.64 -8.72 11.74
N PRO A 144 -10.56 -9.49 12.37
CA PRO A 144 -11.14 -10.67 11.74
C PRO A 144 -11.97 -10.35 10.48
N TRP A 145 -12.38 -9.09 10.31
CA TRP A 145 -12.99 -8.60 9.07
C TRP A 145 -12.10 -8.78 7.84
N PHE A 146 -10.78 -8.85 7.99
CA PHE A 146 -9.87 -9.02 6.87
C PHE A 146 -10.06 -10.38 6.19
N GLU A 147 -10.34 -11.44 6.95
CA GLU A 147 -10.64 -12.75 6.37
C GLU A 147 -11.96 -12.74 5.58
N ILE A 148 -12.98 -12.04 6.10
CA ILE A 148 -14.27 -11.90 5.41
C ILE A 148 -14.12 -11.12 4.11
N ILE A 149 -13.38 -10.02 4.14
CA ILE A 149 -13.14 -9.19 2.95
C ILE A 149 -12.27 -9.93 1.95
N LYS A 150 -11.23 -10.64 2.41
CA LYS A 150 -10.37 -11.47 1.57
C LYS A 150 -11.17 -12.54 0.85
N GLU A 151 -12.05 -13.25 1.56
CA GLU A 151 -12.89 -14.29 0.97
C GLU A 151 -13.91 -13.73 -0.03
N TYR A 152 -14.54 -12.59 0.31
CA TYR A 152 -15.37 -11.84 -0.63
C TYR A 152 -14.61 -11.51 -1.92
N MET A 153 -13.39 -10.97 -1.82
CA MET A 153 -12.57 -10.60 -2.98
C MET A 153 -12.16 -11.82 -3.80
N ARG A 154 -11.82 -12.94 -3.14
CA ARG A 154 -11.48 -14.20 -3.79
C ARG A 154 -12.66 -14.74 -4.60
N LEU A 155 -13.85 -14.82 -4.01
CA LEU A 155 -15.07 -15.28 -4.68
C LEU A 155 -15.48 -14.33 -5.82
N SER A 156 -15.31 -13.03 -5.61
CA SER A 156 -15.56 -12.01 -6.64
C SER A 156 -14.62 -12.14 -7.84
N GLU A 157 -13.34 -12.47 -7.62
CA GLU A 157 -12.40 -12.72 -8.72
C GLU A 157 -12.71 -14.00 -9.52
N LEU A 158 -13.27 -15.01 -8.86
CA LEU A 158 -13.71 -16.27 -9.48
C LEU A 158 -15.06 -16.13 -10.22
N GLU A 159 -15.75 -15.00 -10.07
CA GLU A 159 -17.09 -14.76 -10.61
C GLU A 159 -18.12 -15.82 -10.15
N ASP A 160 -17.88 -16.43 -8.98
CA ASP A 160 -18.77 -17.41 -8.37
C ASP A 160 -19.89 -16.70 -7.60
N ASN A 161 -20.82 -16.11 -8.34
CA ASN A 161 -21.91 -15.31 -7.79
C ASN A 161 -22.79 -16.09 -6.81
N LYS A 162 -22.93 -17.41 -7.00
CA LYS A 162 -23.74 -18.26 -6.12
C LYS A 162 -23.06 -18.39 -4.77
N SER A 163 -21.80 -18.86 -4.74
CA SER A 163 -21.07 -19.00 -3.49
C SER A 163 -20.80 -17.66 -2.81
N LEU A 164 -20.57 -16.60 -3.59
CA LEU A 164 -20.46 -15.23 -3.06
C LEU A 164 -21.74 -14.80 -2.32
N THR A 165 -22.90 -14.98 -2.95
CA THR A 165 -24.20 -14.62 -2.36
C THR A 165 -24.50 -15.44 -1.11
N GLU A 166 -24.25 -16.76 -1.16
CA GLU A 166 -24.42 -17.66 -0.01
C GLU A 166 -23.51 -17.26 1.15
N PHE A 167 -22.23 -17.00 0.87
CA PHE A 167 -21.23 -16.57 1.87
C PHE A 167 -21.63 -15.25 2.56
N ILE A 168 -22.00 -14.23 1.79
CA ILE A 168 -22.35 -12.92 2.36
C ILE A 168 -23.66 -12.97 3.14
N ASN A 169 -24.66 -13.72 2.66
CA ASN A 169 -25.93 -13.87 3.36
C ASN A 169 -25.76 -14.61 4.70
N ASP A 170 -25.01 -15.72 4.71
CA ASP A 170 -24.70 -16.45 5.95
C ASP A 170 -23.94 -15.57 6.95
N PHE A 171 -22.92 -14.83 6.49
CA PHE A 171 -22.19 -13.90 7.35
C PHE A 171 -23.09 -12.79 7.90
N LYS A 172 -23.95 -12.20 7.06
CA LYS A 172 -24.90 -11.15 7.45
C LYS A 172 -25.90 -11.65 8.49
N GLU A 173 -26.47 -12.85 8.30
CA GLU A 173 -27.40 -13.46 9.25
C GLU A 173 -26.74 -13.66 10.61
N LYS A 174 -25.54 -14.26 10.64
CA LYS A 174 -24.78 -14.45 11.88
C LYS A 174 -24.43 -13.12 12.55
N TYR A 175 -24.06 -12.10 11.77
CA TYR A 175 -23.78 -10.77 12.29
C TYR A 175 -25.01 -10.15 12.96
N ILE A 176 -26.16 -10.14 12.30
CA ILE A 176 -27.43 -9.57 12.83
C ILE A 176 -27.88 -10.32 14.09
N ASN A 177 -27.77 -11.65 14.09
CA ASN A 177 -28.17 -12.50 15.21
C ASN A 177 -27.16 -12.51 16.38
N LYS A 178 -26.10 -11.71 16.31
CA LYS A 178 -25.03 -11.65 17.33
C LYS A 178 -24.35 -13.00 17.57
N ALA A 179 -24.21 -13.82 16.52
CA ALA A 179 -23.67 -15.17 16.58
C ALA A 179 -22.20 -15.27 16.10
N LEU A 180 -21.53 -14.15 15.89
CA LEU A 180 -20.10 -14.09 15.57
C LEU A 180 -19.28 -13.79 16.83
N ASP A 181 -17.95 -13.92 16.71
CA ASP A 181 -17.02 -13.47 17.75
C ASP A 181 -17.16 -11.97 18.06
N GLU A 182 -16.95 -11.59 19.32
CA GLU A 182 -17.12 -10.21 19.80
C GLU A 182 -16.29 -9.18 19.01
N GLU A 183 -15.12 -9.58 18.49
CA GLU A 183 -14.24 -8.72 17.69
C GLU A 183 -14.91 -8.24 16.39
N PHE A 184 -15.87 -8.99 15.83
CA PHE A 184 -16.60 -8.56 14.63
C PHE A 184 -17.50 -7.35 14.88
N TYR A 185 -17.95 -7.14 16.12
CA TYR A 185 -18.80 -6.00 16.48
C TYR A 185 -18.00 -4.74 16.79
N LYS A 186 -16.67 -4.85 16.90
CA LYS A 186 -15.79 -3.68 16.92
C LYS A 186 -15.75 -3.07 15.53
N ARG A 187 -15.90 -1.75 15.45
CA ARG A 187 -15.89 -1.03 14.17
C ARG A 187 -14.59 -1.28 13.42
N LEU A 188 -14.69 -1.79 12.19
CA LEU A 188 -13.54 -1.94 11.31
C LEU A 188 -13.02 -0.57 10.89
N ILE A 189 -13.90 0.22 10.27
CA ILE A 189 -13.60 1.57 9.77
C ILE A 189 -14.12 2.60 10.77
N PRO A 190 -13.27 3.54 11.25
CA PRO A 190 -13.72 4.59 12.16
C PRO A 190 -14.93 5.37 11.61
N LYS A 191 -15.91 5.61 12.48
CA LYS A 191 -17.16 6.34 12.14
C LYS A 191 -17.98 5.69 11.02
N MET A 192 -17.82 4.39 10.81
CA MET A 192 -18.70 3.59 9.94
C MET A 192 -19.26 2.43 10.76
N ASP A 193 -20.55 2.19 10.61
CA ASP A 193 -21.18 0.97 11.13
C ASP A 193 -20.80 -0.20 10.24
N ASN A 194 -20.44 -1.34 10.85
CA ASN A 194 -20.08 -2.54 10.13
C ASN A 194 -21.25 -3.11 9.29
N LEU A 195 -22.51 -2.82 9.64
CA LEU A 195 -23.65 -3.14 8.78
C LEU A 195 -23.53 -2.51 7.39
N LYS A 196 -22.99 -1.29 7.30
CA LYS A 196 -22.74 -0.61 6.01
C LYS A 196 -21.65 -1.29 5.21
N ILE A 197 -20.70 -1.95 5.87
CA ILE A 197 -19.67 -2.73 5.19
C ILE A 197 -20.33 -3.96 4.57
N ILE A 198 -21.16 -4.67 5.33
CA ILE A 198 -21.91 -5.83 4.83
C ILE A 198 -22.79 -5.46 3.64
N GLU A 199 -23.48 -4.31 3.69
CA GLU A 199 -24.28 -3.79 2.57
C GLU A 199 -23.45 -3.50 1.30
N ILE A 200 -22.17 -3.14 1.45
CA ILE A 200 -21.26 -2.93 0.30
C ILE A 200 -20.77 -4.25 -0.29
N LEU A 201 -20.68 -5.30 0.54
CA LEU A 201 -20.26 -6.64 0.13
C LEU A 201 -21.42 -7.47 -0.44
N SER A 202 -22.67 -7.07 -0.20
CA SER A 202 -23.88 -7.74 -0.71
C SER A 202 -24.21 -7.26 -2.13
#